data_AF-A0A089MMW2-F1
#
_entry.id   AF-A0A089MMW2-F1
#
_cell.length_a   1.000
_cell.length_b   1.000
_cell.length_c   1.000
_cell.angle_alpha   90.00
_cell.angle_beta   90.00
_cell.angle_gamma   90.00
#
_symmetry.space_group_name_H-M   'P 1'
#
loop_
_entity.id
_entity.type
_entity.pdbx_description
1 polymer ?
#
loop_
_entity_poly.entity_id
_entity_poly.type
_entity_poly.pdbx_seq_one_letter_code
_entity_poly.pdbx_strand_id
1 'polypeptide(L)'
;MALIHYVECNTSHTGNFVIDVPAGSHWLLVITKTPAEFWVHGGLKLYPAHSVILYRPQQKVYYRASADLFVNDWIRFETDEPYITGSPLPFGVPFALSDPDYCQKLLELIVSEHTFNRDCKESSIDYLLRTLFNKLWESCFQDNITPQYYKLLKLRTAIQINPGDYWTVSKMADDLQISPGYLQNIYKKTFGISCMDDVINSRIRMAKEYLIHNAQSIADVASRCGYQNVEHFCRQFKQMTGHTPRNFQKQAKD
;
A
#
# COMPACT_ATOMS: atom_id res chain seq x y z
N MET A 1 20.50 10.41 11.62
CA MET A 1 19.03 10.59 11.71
C MET A 1 18.59 11.64 10.71
N ALA A 2 17.39 11.51 10.12
CA ALA A 2 16.90 12.48 9.15
C ALA A 2 16.28 13.72 9.82
N LEU A 3 16.74 14.92 9.44
CA LEU A 3 16.13 16.19 9.81
C LEU A 3 15.16 16.64 8.72
N ILE A 4 13.87 16.64 9.01
CA ILE A 4 12.83 17.10 8.08
C ILE A 4 12.71 18.63 8.17
N HIS A 5 12.86 19.32 7.04
CA HIS A 5 12.64 20.76 6.92
C HIS A 5 11.19 21.09 6.55
N TYR A 6 10.63 20.33 5.61
CA TYR A 6 9.26 20.47 5.16
C TYR A 6 8.72 19.11 4.71
N VAL A 7 7.45 18.86 4.99
CA VAL A 7 6.71 17.70 4.49
C VAL A 7 5.25 18.07 4.29
N GLU A 8 4.70 17.75 3.13
CA GLU A 8 3.29 17.95 2.82
C GLU A 8 2.72 16.78 2.02
N CYS A 9 1.43 16.52 2.22
CA CYS A 9 0.66 15.52 1.49
C CYS A 9 -0.56 16.16 0.83
N ASN A 10 -0.97 15.60 -0.31
CA ASN A 10 -2.12 16.05 -1.11
C ASN A 10 -2.00 17.52 -1.55
N THR A 11 -0.78 18.03 -1.73
CA THR A 11 -0.57 19.41 -2.18
C THR A 11 -1.09 19.54 -3.61
N SER A 12 -2.04 20.44 -3.80
CA SER A 12 -2.72 20.66 -5.07
C SER A 12 -2.25 21.96 -5.71
N HIS A 13 -1.93 21.87 -6.99
CA HIS A 13 -1.39 22.94 -7.80
C HIS A 13 -2.12 23.05 -9.14
N THR A 14 -2.06 24.23 -9.76
CA THR A 14 -2.63 24.46 -11.09
C THR A 14 -1.70 23.91 -12.19
N GLY A 15 -2.21 23.80 -13.42
CA GLY A 15 -1.46 23.31 -14.57
C GLY A 15 -0.26 24.15 -15.01
N ASN A 16 -0.08 25.35 -14.44
CA ASN A 16 1.10 26.19 -14.66
C ASN A 16 2.20 25.96 -13.61
N PHE A 17 2.02 25.00 -12.71
CA PHE A 17 2.98 24.71 -11.65
C PHE A 17 4.29 24.16 -12.22
N VAL A 18 5.41 24.78 -11.84
CA VAL A 18 6.76 24.40 -12.22
C VAL A 18 7.68 24.58 -11.03
N ILE A 19 8.51 23.57 -10.76
CA ILE A 19 9.72 23.71 -9.97
C ILE A 19 10.91 23.66 -10.94
N ASP A 20 11.75 24.69 -10.89
CA ASP A 20 13.03 24.74 -11.59
C ASP A 20 14.09 25.30 -10.64
N VAL A 21 14.88 24.39 -10.07
CA VAL A 21 15.97 24.73 -9.15
C VAL A 21 17.27 24.20 -9.76
N PRO A 22 18.18 25.07 -10.23
CA PRO A 22 19.42 24.67 -10.87
C PRO A 22 20.30 23.75 -10.01
N ALA A 23 20.35 24.00 -8.70
CA ALA A 23 21.05 23.18 -7.72
C ALA A 23 20.24 23.13 -6.41
N GLY A 24 19.61 21.98 -6.14
CA GLY A 24 18.81 21.78 -4.93
C GLY A 24 19.68 21.77 -3.67
N SER A 25 19.24 22.43 -2.61
CA SER A 25 20.03 22.55 -1.36
C SER A 25 19.99 21.32 -0.45
N HIS A 26 18.92 20.53 -0.51
CA HIS A 26 18.65 19.41 0.41
C HIS A 26 18.16 18.18 -0.36
N TRP A 27 18.02 17.05 0.31
CA TRP A 27 17.29 15.92 -0.24
C TRP A 27 15.83 16.32 -0.50
N LEU A 28 15.29 15.85 -1.62
CA LEU A 28 13.90 16.07 -1.98
C LEU A 28 13.32 14.77 -2.54
N LEU A 29 12.31 14.24 -1.86
CA LEU A 29 11.48 13.15 -2.38
C LEU A 29 10.14 13.74 -2.80
N VAL A 30 9.68 13.38 -4.00
CA VAL A 30 8.38 13.78 -4.54
C VAL A 30 7.65 12.53 -5.01
N ILE A 31 6.40 12.37 -4.58
CA ILE A 31 5.48 11.33 -5.05
C ILE A 31 4.30 12.00 -5.73
N THR A 32 4.08 11.71 -7.01
CA THR A 32 3.01 12.32 -7.80
C THR A 32 1.70 11.54 -7.67
N LYS A 33 0.57 12.23 -7.60
CA LYS A 33 -0.78 11.63 -7.66
C LYS A 33 -1.47 11.85 -9.00
N THR A 34 -1.00 12.84 -9.75
CA THR A 34 -1.35 13.08 -11.15
C THR A 34 -0.13 12.85 -12.04
N PRO A 35 -0.30 12.63 -13.36
CA PRO A 35 0.82 12.65 -14.29
C PRO A 35 1.62 13.96 -14.19
N ALA A 36 2.92 13.90 -14.48
CA ALA A 36 3.81 15.05 -14.40
C ALA A 36 5.00 14.90 -15.36
N GLU A 37 5.60 16.03 -15.75
CA GLU A 37 6.81 16.05 -16.56
C GLU A 37 8.03 16.32 -15.69
N PHE A 38 9.09 15.53 -15.92
CA PHE A 38 10.35 15.62 -15.19
C PHE A 38 11.51 15.86 -16.16
N TRP A 39 12.52 16.61 -15.72
CA TRP A 39 13.77 16.70 -16.47
C TRP A 39 14.65 15.49 -16.20
N VAL A 40 14.82 14.64 -17.21
CA VAL A 40 15.52 13.35 -17.10
C VAL A 40 16.44 13.17 -18.29
N HIS A 41 17.74 12.94 -18.03
CA HIS A 41 18.77 12.73 -19.05
C HIS A 41 18.81 13.82 -20.15
N GLY A 42 18.67 15.09 -19.76
CA GLY A 42 18.83 16.23 -20.68
C GLY A 42 17.57 16.67 -21.43
N GLY A 43 16.39 16.13 -21.08
CA GLY A 43 15.13 16.58 -21.66
C GLY A 43 13.94 16.35 -20.74
N LEU A 44 12.79 16.96 -21.10
CA LEU A 44 11.53 16.73 -20.41
C LEU A 44 10.89 15.43 -20.85
N LYS A 45 10.40 14.66 -19.88
CA LYS A 45 9.70 13.39 -20.10
C LYS A 45 8.45 13.33 -19.23
N LEU A 46 7.36 12.87 -19.83
CA LEU A 46 6.10 12.62 -19.13
C LEU A 46 6.16 11.29 -18.39
N TYR A 47 5.73 11.31 -17.13
CA TYR A 47 5.57 10.13 -16.28
C TYR A 47 4.12 10.03 -15.79
N PRO A 48 3.59 8.81 -15.61
CA PRO A 48 2.23 8.61 -15.12
C PRO A 48 2.10 9.04 -13.65
N ALA A 49 0.86 9.15 -13.18
CA ALA A 49 0.56 9.26 -11.75
C ALA A 49 1.21 8.13 -10.95
N HIS A 50 1.43 8.37 -9.66
CA HIS A 50 2.10 7.46 -8.73
C HIS A 50 3.55 7.15 -9.11
N SER A 51 4.19 8.11 -9.77
CA SER A 51 5.64 8.12 -9.97
C SER A 51 6.31 8.81 -8.79
N VAL A 52 7.43 8.24 -8.34
CA VAL A 52 8.28 8.78 -7.28
C VAL A 52 9.63 9.19 -7.85
N ILE A 53 10.17 10.30 -7.37
CA ILE A 53 11.51 10.77 -7.70
C ILE A 53 12.24 11.22 -6.43
N LEU A 54 13.51 10.86 -6.34
CA LEU A 54 14.40 11.26 -5.26
C LEU A 54 15.54 12.11 -5.84
N TYR A 55 15.71 13.32 -5.34
CA TYR A 55 16.81 14.21 -5.67
C TYR A 55 17.79 14.28 -4.50
N ARG A 56 19.09 14.19 -4.82
CA ARG A 56 20.18 14.43 -3.86
C ARG A 56 20.52 15.92 -3.78
N PRO A 57 21.16 16.38 -2.70
CA PRO A 57 21.72 17.73 -2.63
C PRO A 57 22.63 18.04 -3.85
N GLN A 58 22.64 19.29 -4.26
CA GLN A 58 23.35 19.84 -5.43
C GLN A 58 22.87 19.31 -6.80
N GLN A 59 21.83 18.49 -6.84
CA GLN A 59 21.22 18.04 -8.10
C GLN A 59 20.24 19.10 -8.64
N LYS A 60 20.17 19.25 -9.97
CA LYS A 60 19.08 20.01 -10.61
C LYS A 60 17.74 19.35 -10.29
N VAL A 61 16.82 20.14 -9.74
CA VAL A 61 15.44 19.73 -9.50
C VAL A 61 14.57 20.40 -10.55
N TYR A 62 13.92 19.61 -11.38
CA TYR A 62 12.93 20.14 -12.32
C TYR A 62 11.77 19.18 -12.50
N TYR A 63 10.57 19.67 -12.23
CA TYR A 63 9.33 18.99 -12.54
C TYR A 63 8.18 20.00 -12.72
N ARG A 64 7.19 19.65 -13.53
CA ARG A 64 6.02 20.49 -13.78
C ARG A 64 4.74 19.69 -13.95
N ALA A 65 3.63 20.38 -13.79
CA ALA A 65 2.31 19.88 -14.14
C ALA A 65 2.26 19.50 -15.64
N SER A 66 1.59 18.41 -15.98
CA SER A 66 1.33 18.01 -17.37
C SER A 66 -0.12 18.20 -17.82
N ALA A 67 -0.99 18.61 -16.89
CA ALA A 67 -2.41 18.85 -17.08
C ALA A 67 -2.89 19.98 -16.16
N ASP A 68 -4.16 20.34 -16.22
CA ASP A 68 -4.75 21.48 -15.48
C ASP A 68 -4.64 21.40 -13.95
N LEU A 69 -4.48 20.18 -13.42
CA LEU A 69 -4.32 19.89 -12.01
C LEU A 69 -3.07 19.05 -11.80
N PHE A 70 -2.23 19.49 -10.87
CA PHE A 70 -1.08 18.73 -10.41
C PHE A 70 -1.18 18.49 -8.90
N VAL A 71 -1.14 17.22 -8.50
CA VAL A 71 -1.19 16.83 -7.09
C VAL A 71 0.01 15.96 -6.76
N ASN A 72 0.70 16.27 -5.65
CA ASN A 72 1.83 15.50 -5.15
C ASN A 72 1.88 15.46 -3.61
N ASP A 73 2.67 14.51 -3.12
CA ASP A 73 3.22 14.51 -1.76
C ASP A 73 4.73 14.79 -1.88
N TRP A 74 5.32 15.51 -0.94
CA TRP A 74 6.74 15.83 -0.99
C TRP A 74 7.36 16.01 0.39
N ILE A 75 8.64 15.67 0.50
CA ILE A 75 9.43 15.85 1.71
C ILE A 75 10.81 16.39 1.37
N ARG A 76 11.20 17.47 2.07
CA ARG A 76 12.53 18.07 2.04
C ARG A 76 13.23 17.81 3.37
N PHE A 77 14.41 17.22 3.31
CA PHE A 77 15.11 16.77 4.51
C PHE A 77 16.63 16.72 4.34
N GLU A 78 17.34 16.60 5.46
CA GLU A 78 18.76 16.29 5.54
C GLU A 78 18.94 14.93 6.19
N THR A 79 19.93 14.18 5.76
CA THR A 79 20.27 12.89 6.36
C THR A 79 21.67 12.47 5.95
N ASP A 80 22.32 11.73 6.85
CA ASP A 80 23.52 10.93 6.62
C ASP A 80 23.21 9.42 6.61
N GLU A 81 21.94 9.03 6.77
CA GLU A 81 21.54 7.64 6.96
C GLU A 81 21.87 6.74 5.75
N PRO A 82 22.59 5.61 5.94
CA PRO A 82 23.06 4.77 4.84
C PRO A 82 21.95 4.19 3.96
N TYR A 83 20.75 3.97 4.50
CA TYR A 83 19.62 3.44 3.74
C TYR A 83 19.08 4.43 2.68
N ILE A 84 19.45 5.72 2.79
CA ILE A 84 19.15 6.78 1.81
C ILE A 84 20.40 7.12 1.00
N THR A 85 21.51 7.45 1.68
CA THR A 85 22.74 7.94 1.04
C THR A 85 23.46 6.87 0.22
N GLY A 86 23.43 5.62 0.68
CA GLY A 86 23.98 4.44 -0.01
C GLY A 86 22.91 3.64 -0.77
N SER A 87 21.70 4.17 -0.90
CA SER A 87 20.59 3.49 -1.55
C SER A 87 20.85 3.27 -3.04
N PRO A 88 20.48 2.12 -3.62
CA PRO A 88 20.55 1.91 -5.07
C PRO A 88 19.35 2.53 -5.81
N LEU A 89 18.54 3.35 -5.13
CA LEU A 89 17.45 4.10 -5.76
C LEU A 89 17.98 5.05 -6.85
N PRO A 90 17.27 5.20 -7.97
CA PRO A 90 17.69 6.11 -9.02
C PRO A 90 17.46 7.57 -8.61
N PHE A 91 18.50 8.40 -8.69
CA PHE A 91 18.41 9.81 -8.34
C PHE A 91 18.07 10.68 -9.55
N GLY A 92 17.02 11.49 -9.43
CA GLY A 92 16.51 12.36 -10.50
C GLY A 92 15.89 11.62 -11.70
N VAL A 93 15.60 10.34 -11.57
CA VAL A 93 14.89 9.54 -12.57
C VAL A 93 13.65 8.96 -11.89
N PRO A 94 12.44 9.34 -12.33
CA PRO A 94 11.22 8.83 -11.70
C PRO A 94 11.01 7.33 -11.98
N PHE A 95 10.42 6.63 -11.02
CA PHE A 95 10.01 5.24 -11.12
C PHE A 95 8.61 5.03 -10.53
N ALA A 96 7.94 3.93 -10.89
CA ALA A 96 6.58 3.64 -10.45
C ALA A 96 6.55 3.02 -9.04
N LEU A 97 5.57 3.41 -8.22
CA LEU A 97 5.33 2.79 -6.91
C LEU A 97 4.53 1.49 -7.04
N SER A 98 4.90 0.48 -6.25
CA SER A 98 4.13 -0.78 -6.15
C SER A 98 2.88 -0.67 -5.29
N ASP A 99 2.94 0.15 -4.24
CA ASP A 99 1.83 0.43 -3.33
C ASP A 99 1.77 1.93 -2.97
N PRO A 100 1.20 2.75 -3.87
CA PRO A 100 1.04 4.19 -3.65
C PRO A 100 0.28 4.54 -2.37
N ASP A 101 -0.81 3.82 -2.04
CA ASP A 101 -1.63 4.12 -0.85
C ASP A 101 -0.85 3.83 0.44
N TYR A 102 -0.05 2.77 0.48
CA TYR A 102 0.80 2.50 1.65
C TYR A 102 1.85 3.59 1.85
N CYS A 103 2.51 4.03 0.78
CA CYS A 103 3.48 5.12 0.84
C CYS A 103 2.83 6.44 1.27
N GLN A 104 1.61 6.72 0.77
CA GLN A 104 0.82 7.88 1.19
C GLN A 104 0.53 7.85 2.70
N LYS A 105 0.08 6.72 3.24
CA LYS A 105 -0.20 6.58 4.69
C LYS A 105 1.05 6.83 5.53
N LEU A 106 2.20 6.34 5.10
CA LEU A 106 3.47 6.61 5.79
C LEU A 106 3.80 8.11 5.78
N LEU A 107 3.62 8.79 4.64
CA LEU A 107 3.85 10.23 4.55
C LEU A 107 2.86 11.02 5.42
N GLU A 108 1.59 10.64 5.47
CA GLU A 108 0.59 11.26 6.37
C GLU A 108 0.99 11.10 7.85
N LEU A 109 1.51 9.94 8.24
CA LEU A 109 2.07 9.72 9.59
C LEU A 109 3.30 10.59 9.84
N ILE A 110 4.20 10.72 8.86
CA ILE A 110 5.37 11.61 8.95
C ILE A 110 4.94 13.07 9.11
N VAL A 111 3.94 13.53 8.34
CA VAL A 111 3.36 14.87 8.49
C VAL A 111 2.82 15.07 9.91
N SER A 112 2.06 14.10 10.43
CA SER A 112 1.53 14.14 11.79
C SER A 112 2.65 14.27 12.83
N GLU A 113 3.66 13.40 12.78
CA GLU A 113 4.79 13.45 13.73
C GLU A 113 5.65 14.71 13.59
N HIS A 114 5.82 15.24 12.37
CA HIS A 114 6.53 16.48 12.14
C HIS A 114 5.75 17.70 12.70
N THR A 115 4.43 17.67 12.59
CA THR A 115 3.54 18.74 13.07
C THR A 115 3.46 18.80 14.59
N PHE A 116 3.37 17.64 15.24
CA PHE A 116 3.19 17.56 16.69
C PHE A 116 4.51 17.33 17.42
N ASN A 117 4.93 18.29 18.24
CA ASN A 117 6.19 18.21 18.98
C ASN A 117 6.11 17.26 20.19
N ARG A 118 6.07 15.95 19.93
CA ARG A 118 6.02 14.87 20.93
C ARG A 118 7.42 14.35 21.25
N ASP A 119 7.58 13.78 22.45
CA ASP A 119 8.87 13.29 22.97
C ASP A 119 9.55 12.25 22.07
N CYS A 120 8.75 11.42 21.38
CA CYS A 120 9.24 10.36 20.51
C CYS A 120 9.19 10.72 19.01
N LYS A 121 9.02 11.99 18.65
CA LYS A 121 8.79 12.36 17.23
C LYS A 121 9.97 11.97 16.33
N GLU A 122 11.20 12.19 16.79
CA GLU A 122 12.39 11.99 15.97
C GLU A 122 12.62 10.50 15.67
N SER A 123 12.46 9.65 16.69
CA SER A 123 12.54 8.20 16.52
C SER A 123 11.38 7.67 15.68
N SER A 124 10.17 8.18 15.86
CA SER A 124 9.00 7.80 15.06
C SER A 124 9.20 8.16 13.58
N ILE A 125 9.66 9.37 13.29
CA ILE A 125 10.00 9.83 11.95
C ILE A 125 11.08 8.93 11.31
N ASP A 126 12.12 8.57 12.06
CA ASP A 126 13.19 7.70 11.54
C ASP A 126 12.65 6.32 11.13
N TYR A 127 11.85 5.67 11.97
CA TYR A 127 11.23 4.37 11.64
C TYR A 127 10.27 4.46 10.45
N LEU A 128 9.49 5.55 10.37
CA LEU A 128 8.57 5.79 9.26
C LEU A 128 9.32 6.02 7.95
N LEU A 129 10.39 6.84 7.96
CA LEU A 129 11.24 7.07 6.80
C LEU A 129 11.93 5.79 6.35
N ARG A 130 12.49 5.01 7.28
CA ARG A 130 13.10 3.73 6.94
C ARG A 130 12.09 2.77 6.31
N THR A 131 10.87 2.72 6.83
CA THR A 131 9.79 1.92 6.24
C THR A 131 9.40 2.42 4.85
N LEU A 132 9.30 3.74 4.66
CA LEU A 132 9.02 4.36 3.37
C LEU A 132 10.09 3.99 2.34
N PHE A 133 11.36 4.17 2.68
CA PHE A 133 12.48 3.86 1.79
C PHE A 133 12.60 2.36 1.46
N ASN A 134 12.23 1.46 2.38
CA ASN A 134 12.11 0.04 2.06
C ASN A 134 11.05 -0.19 0.97
N LYS A 135 9.91 0.51 1.01
CA LYS A 135 8.86 0.41 -0.02
C LYS A 135 9.25 1.04 -1.35
N LEU A 136 9.99 2.14 -1.32
CA LEU A 136 10.60 2.71 -2.52
C LEU A 136 11.58 1.73 -3.16
N TRP A 137 12.41 1.08 -2.33
CA TRP A 137 13.38 0.09 -2.79
C TRP A 137 12.69 -1.14 -3.39
N GLU A 138 11.70 -1.72 -2.71
CA GLU A 138 10.87 -2.81 -3.25
C GLU A 138 10.22 -2.42 -4.59
N SER A 139 9.82 -1.15 -4.73
CA SER A 139 9.22 -0.63 -5.96
C SER A 139 10.19 -0.54 -7.15
N CYS A 140 11.48 -0.28 -6.89
CA CYS A 140 12.51 -0.19 -7.92
C CYS A 140 12.96 -1.54 -8.49
N PHE A 141 12.97 -2.59 -7.67
CA PHE A 141 13.64 -3.85 -7.99
C PHE A 141 12.68 -5.03 -8.24
N GLN A 142 11.38 -4.83 -8.13
CA GLN A 142 10.42 -5.83 -8.56
C GLN A 142 10.07 -5.62 -10.04
N ASP A 143 10.68 -6.42 -10.92
CA ASP A 143 10.53 -6.38 -12.39
C ASP A 143 9.08 -6.55 -12.92
N ASN A 144 8.09 -6.80 -12.05
CA ASN A 144 6.70 -7.10 -12.42
C ASN A 144 5.66 -6.15 -11.82
N ILE A 145 6.07 -5.00 -11.28
CA ILE A 145 5.13 -4.01 -10.75
C ILE A 145 4.39 -3.37 -11.91
N THR A 146 3.13 -3.76 -12.07
CA THR A 146 2.19 -3.14 -13.00
C THR A 146 1.07 -2.47 -12.20
N PRO A 147 0.36 -1.48 -12.76
CA PRO A 147 -0.87 -0.95 -12.14
C PRO A 147 -1.88 -2.05 -11.80
N GLN A 148 -1.85 -3.16 -12.52
CA GLN A 148 -2.65 -4.35 -12.25
C GLN A 148 -2.20 -5.11 -11.00
N TYR A 149 -0.91 -5.24 -10.75
CA TYR A 149 -0.39 -5.87 -9.53
C TYR A 149 -0.85 -5.11 -8.28
N TYR A 150 -0.76 -3.78 -8.30
CA TYR A 150 -1.26 -2.93 -7.22
C TYR A 150 -2.75 -3.12 -6.93
N LYS A 151 -3.57 -3.14 -7.99
CA LYS A 151 -5.00 -3.43 -7.91
C LYS A 151 -5.28 -4.78 -7.22
N LEU A 152 -4.50 -5.82 -7.54
CA LEU A 152 -4.62 -7.14 -6.93
C LEU A 152 -4.20 -7.14 -5.44
N LEU A 153 -3.13 -6.43 -5.09
CA LEU A 153 -2.73 -6.25 -3.68
C LEU A 153 -3.83 -5.59 -2.87
N LYS A 154 -4.40 -4.48 -3.37
CA LYS A 154 -5.53 -3.80 -2.74
C LYS A 154 -6.73 -4.72 -2.50
N LEU A 155 -7.11 -5.48 -3.53
CA LEU A 155 -8.21 -6.44 -3.43
C LEU A 155 -7.93 -7.49 -2.33
N ARG A 156 -6.72 -8.05 -2.32
CA ARG A 156 -6.31 -9.04 -1.32
C ARG A 156 -6.32 -8.47 0.10
N THR A 157 -5.82 -7.26 0.28
CA THR A 157 -5.86 -6.56 1.57
C THR A 157 -7.29 -6.32 2.02
N ALA A 158 -8.20 -5.91 1.13
CA ALA A 158 -9.61 -5.71 1.46
C ALA A 158 -10.28 -7.02 1.92
N ILE A 159 -10.02 -8.14 1.25
CA ILE A 159 -10.48 -9.48 1.66
C ILE A 159 -9.97 -9.84 3.07
N GLN A 160 -8.70 -9.54 3.36
CA GLN A 160 -8.08 -9.90 4.63
C GLN A 160 -8.56 -9.06 5.81
N ILE A 161 -8.81 -7.77 5.59
CA ILE A 161 -9.33 -6.83 6.60
C ILE A 161 -10.81 -7.12 6.89
N ASN A 162 -11.61 -7.33 5.84
CA ASN A 162 -13.06 -7.53 5.96
C ASN A 162 -13.51 -8.86 5.32
N PRO A 163 -13.09 -10.02 5.85
CA PRO A 163 -13.42 -11.32 5.25
C PRO A 163 -14.92 -11.65 5.34
N GLY A 164 -15.65 -11.05 6.28
CA GLY A 164 -17.08 -11.22 6.46
C GLY A 164 -17.94 -10.52 5.40
N ASP A 165 -17.37 -9.63 4.60
CA ASP A 165 -18.10 -8.92 3.55
C ASP A 165 -18.65 -9.87 2.48
N TYR A 166 -19.62 -9.36 1.71
CA TYR A 166 -20.13 -10.06 0.54
C TYR A 166 -19.08 -10.04 -0.58
N TRP A 167 -18.38 -11.16 -0.72
CA TRP A 167 -17.37 -11.39 -1.75
C TRP A 167 -17.87 -12.38 -2.79
N THR A 168 -17.84 -11.97 -4.06
CA THR A 168 -18.05 -12.84 -5.23
C THR A 168 -17.01 -12.51 -6.29
N VAL A 169 -16.69 -13.47 -7.16
CA VAL A 169 -15.75 -13.21 -8.27
C VAL A 169 -16.24 -12.08 -9.16
N SER A 170 -17.55 -11.95 -9.39
CA SER A 170 -18.12 -10.84 -10.16
C SER A 170 -17.82 -9.50 -9.50
N LYS A 171 -18.19 -9.32 -8.23
CA LYS A 171 -17.95 -8.08 -7.49
C LYS A 171 -16.47 -7.70 -7.50
N MET A 172 -15.59 -8.66 -7.22
CA MET A 172 -14.15 -8.41 -7.21
C MET A 172 -13.60 -8.03 -8.59
N ALA A 173 -14.18 -8.59 -9.66
CA ALA A 173 -13.77 -8.26 -11.02
C ALA A 173 -14.31 -6.90 -11.46
N ASP A 174 -15.53 -6.56 -11.06
CA ASP A 174 -16.18 -5.26 -11.27
C ASP A 174 -15.39 -4.14 -10.56
N ASP A 175 -14.97 -4.35 -9.31
CA ASP A 175 -14.13 -3.42 -8.53
C ASP A 175 -12.80 -3.11 -9.24
N LEU A 176 -12.29 -4.09 -10.01
CA LEU A 176 -11.03 -3.97 -10.76
C LEU A 176 -11.23 -3.58 -12.23
N GLN A 177 -12.47 -3.48 -12.70
CA GLN A 177 -12.88 -3.21 -14.09
C GLN A 177 -12.29 -4.23 -15.07
N ILE A 178 -12.36 -5.52 -14.73
CA ILE A 178 -11.89 -6.63 -15.56
C ILE A 178 -12.91 -7.76 -15.60
N SER A 179 -12.74 -8.72 -16.51
CA SER A 179 -13.64 -9.88 -16.55
C SER A 179 -13.38 -10.87 -15.39
N PRO A 180 -14.40 -11.57 -14.89
CA PRO A 180 -14.25 -12.57 -13.82
C PRO A 180 -13.25 -13.69 -14.14
N GLY A 181 -13.24 -14.17 -15.39
CA GLY A 181 -12.31 -15.20 -15.84
C GLY A 181 -10.86 -14.69 -15.86
N TYR A 182 -10.65 -13.44 -16.28
CA TYR A 182 -9.33 -12.83 -16.27
C TYR A 182 -8.82 -12.61 -14.84
N LEU A 183 -9.68 -12.10 -13.93
CA LEU A 183 -9.37 -11.97 -12.50
C LEU A 183 -8.88 -13.29 -11.91
N GLN A 184 -9.61 -14.38 -12.11
CA GLN A 184 -9.23 -15.68 -11.53
C GLN A 184 -7.84 -16.13 -11.99
N ASN A 185 -7.52 -15.93 -13.28
CA ASN A 185 -6.23 -16.30 -13.84
C ASN A 185 -5.09 -15.46 -13.24
N ILE A 186 -5.21 -14.13 -13.29
CA ILE A 186 -4.15 -13.24 -12.80
C ILE A 186 -3.97 -13.35 -11.28
N TYR A 187 -5.06 -13.49 -10.52
CA TYR A 187 -5.00 -13.59 -9.06
C TYR A 187 -4.25 -14.86 -8.64
N LYS A 188 -4.58 -16.01 -9.27
CA LYS A 188 -3.92 -17.29 -8.98
C LYS A 188 -2.45 -17.27 -9.43
N LYS A 189 -2.15 -16.66 -10.58
CA LYS A 189 -0.77 -16.49 -11.04
C LYS A 189 0.06 -15.65 -10.07
N THR A 190 -0.53 -14.58 -9.52
CA THR A 190 0.16 -13.64 -8.63
C THR A 190 0.30 -14.17 -7.20
N PHE A 191 -0.73 -14.79 -6.64
CA PHE A 191 -0.77 -15.16 -5.22
C PHE A 191 -0.72 -16.66 -4.94
N GLY A 192 -0.73 -17.50 -5.97
CA GLY A 192 -0.70 -18.96 -5.85
C GLY A 192 -2.02 -19.60 -5.39
N ILE A 193 -3.06 -18.80 -5.15
CA ILE A 193 -4.38 -19.26 -4.66
C ILE A 193 -5.50 -18.55 -5.42
N SER A 194 -6.71 -19.14 -5.47
CA SER A 194 -7.85 -18.44 -6.07
C SER A 194 -8.37 -17.32 -5.16
N CYS A 195 -9.05 -16.33 -5.74
CA CYS A 195 -9.66 -15.24 -4.97
C CYS A 195 -10.69 -15.73 -3.94
N MET A 196 -11.52 -16.72 -4.31
CA MET A 196 -12.50 -17.29 -3.37
C MET A 196 -11.86 -18.17 -2.29
N ASP A 197 -10.77 -18.88 -2.61
CA ASP A 197 -10.02 -19.62 -1.58
C ASP A 197 -9.38 -18.65 -0.58
N ASP A 198 -8.90 -17.49 -1.03
CA ASP A 198 -8.35 -16.45 -0.14
C ASP A 198 -9.43 -15.87 0.80
N VAL A 199 -10.65 -15.66 0.29
CA VAL A 199 -11.82 -15.29 1.10
C VAL A 199 -12.12 -16.37 2.13
N ILE A 200 -12.20 -17.64 1.72
CA ILE A 200 -12.49 -18.77 2.62
C ILE A 200 -11.40 -18.88 3.70
N ASN A 201 -10.12 -18.83 3.31
CA ASN A 201 -8.99 -18.86 4.25
C ASN A 201 -9.08 -17.73 5.27
N SER A 202 -9.38 -16.51 4.83
CA SER A 202 -9.49 -15.34 5.71
C SER A 202 -10.70 -15.45 6.65
N ARG A 203 -11.84 -15.97 6.17
CA ARG A 203 -13.03 -16.25 6.98
C ARG A 203 -12.77 -17.31 8.03
N ILE A 204 -12.09 -18.40 7.67
CA ILE A 204 -11.75 -19.48 8.63
C ILE A 204 -10.75 -19.00 9.66
N ARG A 205 -9.76 -18.18 9.27
CA ARG A 205 -8.83 -17.54 10.22
C ARG A 205 -9.61 -16.70 11.24
N MET A 206 -10.52 -15.84 10.79
CA MET A 206 -11.36 -15.03 11.68
C MET A 206 -12.29 -15.89 12.56
N ALA A 207 -12.85 -16.98 12.01
CA ALA A 207 -13.69 -17.89 12.77
C ALA A 207 -12.93 -18.56 13.92
N LYS A 208 -11.66 -18.96 13.71
CA LYS A 208 -10.82 -19.53 14.77
C LYS A 208 -10.66 -18.56 15.94
N GLU A 209 -10.36 -17.29 15.66
CA GLU A 209 -10.25 -16.24 16.68
C GLU A 209 -11.54 -16.09 17.50
N TYR A 210 -12.69 -16.03 16.82
CA TYR A 210 -13.98 -15.93 17.51
C TYR A 210 -14.33 -17.16 18.34
N LEU A 211 -13.98 -18.37 17.88
CA LEU A 211 -14.25 -19.60 18.61
C LEU A 211 -13.38 -19.74 19.86
N ILE A 212 -12.14 -19.23 19.83
CA ILE A 212 -11.21 -19.26 20.97
C ILE A 212 -11.64 -18.24 22.03
N HIS A 213 -11.92 -17.01 21.62
CA HIS A 213 -12.05 -15.88 22.56
C HIS A 213 -13.48 -15.57 22.99
N ASN A 214 -14.51 -16.03 22.26
CA ASN A 214 -15.89 -15.62 22.54
C ASN A 214 -16.78 -16.78 23.03
N ALA A 215 -17.67 -16.48 23.98
CA ALA A 215 -18.80 -17.32 24.35
C ALA A 215 -19.97 -17.25 23.34
N GLN A 216 -19.67 -17.00 22.07
CA GLN A 216 -20.65 -16.87 21.00
C GLN A 216 -21.14 -18.23 20.53
N SER A 217 -22.39 -18.28 20.05
CA SER A 217 -22.93 -19.47 19.41
C SER A 217 -22.23 -19.71 18.07
N ILE A 218 -22.21 -20.96 17.60
CA ILE A 218 -21.65 -21.31 16.28
C ILE A 218 -22.37 -20.55 15.16
N ALA A 219 -23.66 -20.26 15.33
CA ALA A 219 -24.46 -19.51 14.36
C ALA A 219 -24.01 -18.04 14.28
N ASP A 220 -23.74 -17.39 15.42
CA ASP A 220 -23.26 -16.01 15.45
C ASP A 220 -21.87 -15.89 14.80
N VAL A 221 -20.98 -16.85 15.08
CA VAL A 221 -19.65 -16.90 14.47
C VAL A 221 -19.78 -17.07 12.96
N ALA A 222 -20.62 -18.00 12.48
CA ALA A 222 -20.87 -18.19 11.06
C ALA A 222 -21.33 -16.89 10.38
N SER A 223 -22.31 -16.22 10.97
CA SER A 223 -22.86 -14.95 10.46
C SER A 223 -21.79 -13.85 10.38
N ARG A 224 -21.00 -13.65 11.45
CA ARG A 224 -19.91 -12.67 11.47
C ARG A 224 -18.81 -12.98 10.46
N CYS A 225 -18.59 -14.26 10.18
CA CYS A 225 -17.66 -14.72 9.15
C CYS A 225 -18.24 -14.67 7.73
N GLY A 226 -19.41 -14.08 7.51
CA GLY A 226 -19.99 -13.90 6.18
C GLY A 226 -20.65 -15.16 5.60
N TYR A 227 -21.01 -16.13 6.45
CA TYR A 227 -21.78 -17.31 6.05
C TYR A 227 -23.26 -17.12 6.38
N GLN A 228 -24.10 -17.22 5.36
CA GLN A 228 -25.57 -17.19 5.52
C GLN A 228 -26.13 -18.51 6.06
N ASN A 229 -25.41 -19.61 5.87
CA ASN A 229 -25.83 -20.94 6.28
C ASN A 229 -24.79 -21.56 7.25
N VAL A 230 -25.25 -21.91 8.45
CA VAL A 230 -24.42 -22.45 9.54
C VAL A 230 -23.88 -23.85 9.20
N GLU A 231 -24.64 -24.68 8.50
CA GLU A 231 -24.21 -26.01 8.07
C GLU A 231 -23.08 -25.91 7.04
N HIS A 232 -23.20 -24.96 6.10
CA HIS A 232 -22.15 -24.66 5.13
C HIS A 232 -20.86 -24.22 5.83
N PHE A 233 -20.98 -23.30 6.80
CA PHE A 233 -19.86 -22.89 7.63
C PHE A 233 -19.21 -24.08 8.34
N CYS A 234 -19.99 -24.92 9.04
CA CYS A 234 -19.49 -26.08 9.77
C CYS A 234 -18.74 -27.06 8.86
N ARG A 235 -19.27 -27.32 7.66
CA ARG A 235 -18.62 -28.18 6.65
C ARG A 235 -17.31 -27.59 6.17
N GLN A 236 -17.31 -26.31 5.78
CA GLN A 236 -16.12 -25.62 5.29
C GLN A 236 -15.04 -25.54 6.38
N PHE A 237 -15.43 -25.21 7.62
CA PHE A 237 -14.51 -25.14 8.75
C PHE A 237 -13.88 -26.51 9.04
N LYS A 238 -14.67 -27.58 9.05
CA LYS A 238 -14.15 -28.95 9.24
C LYS A 238 -13.20 -29.34 8.11
N GLN A 239 -13.52 -29.03 6.86
CA GLN A 239 -12.66 -29.30 5.72
C GLN A 239 -11.30 -28.60 5.85
N MET A 240 -11.30 -27.33 6.30
CA MET A 240 -10.09 -26.52 6.38
C MET A 240 -9.26 -26.74 7.65
N THR A 241 -9.84 -27.32 8.70
CA THR A 241 -9.18 -27.43 10.03
C THR A 241 -9.10 -28.85 10.58
N GLY A 242 -9.80 -29.81 9.95
CA GLY A 242 -9.95 -31.18 10.46
C GLY A 242 -10.98 -31.33 11.60
N HIS A 243 -11.45 -30.23 12.19
CA HIS A 243 -12.29 -30.24 13.39
C HIS A 243 -13.63 -29.53 13.15
N THR A 244 -14.70 -29.97 13.80
CA THR A 244 -15.95 -29.17 13.78
C THR A 244 -15.74 -27.88 14.57
N PRO A 245 -16.46 -26.78 14.26
CA PRO A 245 -16.36 -25.53 15.03
C PRO A 245 -16.58 -25.74 16.53
N ARG A 246 -17.54 -26.60 16.91
CA ARG A 246 -17.84 -26.91 18.32
C ARG A 246 -16.71 -27.66 19.00
N ASN A 247 -16.08 -28.63 18.32
CA ASN A 247 -14.94 -29.35 18.88
C ASN A 247 -13.73 -28.42 19.03
N PHE A 248 -13.50 -27.56 18.03
CA PHE A 248 -12.43 -26.55 18.08
C PHE A 248 -12.63 -25.57 19.25
N GLN A 249 -13.85 -25.07 19.44
CA GLN A 249 -14.20 -24.20 20.57
C GLN A 249 -14.02 -24.89 21.92
N LYS A 250 -14.32 -26.19 22.03
CA LYS A 250 -14.12 -26.94 23.27
C LYS A 250 -12.63 -27.09 23.59
N GLN A 251 -11.83 -27.51 22.62
CA GLN A 251 -10.39 -27.69 22.77
C GLN A 251 -9.65 -26.40 23.14
N ALA A 252 -10.15 -25.24 22.70
CA ALA A 252 -9.55 -23.94 23.04
C ALA A 252 -9.84 -23.46 24.47
N LYS A 253 -10.80 -24.08 25.16
CA LYS A 253 -11.20 -23.74 26.54
C LYS A 253 -10.59 -24.66 27.60
N ASP A 254 -9.97 -25.76 27.17
CA ASP A 254 -9.21 -26.69 27.99
C ASP A 254 -7.74 -26.25 28.03
#